data_AF-A0A1V4QYA0-F1
#
_entry.id   AF-A0A1V4QYA0-F1
#
_cell.length_a   1.000
_cell.length_b   1.000
_cell.length_c   1.000
_cell.angle_alpha   90.00
_cell.angle_beta   90.00
_cell.angle_gamma   90.00
#
_symmetry.space_group_name_H-M   'P 1'
#
loop_
_entity.id
_entity.type
_entity.pdbx_description
1 polymer ?
#
loop_
_entity_poly.entity_id
_entity_poly.type
_entity_poly.pdbx_seq_one_letter_code
_entity_poly.pdbx_strand_id
1 'polypeptide(L)'
;MSESELFRFERSGQRGQASLAVDLAVRSPHRVSPLLYGKFCEHLGFNIYQGMDAQILYNPTFGQLEVNEHRIRRLAERVGRPDASAVTAAYADGAAIGWVRVGQGQEVVLSPDTGPHGGRAQRFETPGGSADRPGGIGQWTYLPLHRTRGYEFRLAGRTAQPCEVELAPGRRPGAQPVRTWTRWPC
;
A
#
# COMPACT_ATOMS: atom_id res chain seq x y z
N MET A 1 14.90 -54.53 -6.02
CA MET A 1 13.45 -54.35 -6.22
C MET A 1 13.28 -53.72 -7.59
N SER A 2 12.67 -54.43 -8.54
CA SER A 2 12.49 -53.91 -9.90
C SER A 2 11.51 -52.75 -9.87
N GLU A 3 11.91 -51.62 -10.44
CA GLU A 3 11.02 -50.51 -10.77
C GLU A 3 9.94 -51.05 -11.71
N SER A 4 8.75 -51.34 -11.17
CA SER A 4 7.59 -51.68 -11.99
C SER A 4 7.32 -50.48 -12.90
N GLU A 5 7.18 -50.70 -14.21
CA GLU A 5 6.85 -49.66 -15.20
C GLU A 5 5.55 -48.94 -14.77
N LEU A 6 5.68 -47.79 -14.12
CA LEU A 6 4.55 -47.00 -13.61
C LEU A 6 3.82 -46.24 -14.72
N PHE A 7 4.33 -46.29 -15.95
CA PHE A 7 3.81 -45.53 -17.08
C PHE A 7 4.15 -46.22 -18.41
N ARG A 8 3.12 -46.57 -19.19
CA ARG A 8 3.24 -47.01 -20.58
C ARG A 8 2.70 -45.92 -21.49
N PHE A 9 3.48 -45.57 -22.52
CA PHE A 9 3.11 -44.57 -23.51
C PHE A 9 3.06 -45.17 -24.91
N GLU A 10 1.96 -44.94 -25.62
CA GLU A 10 1.81 -45.31 -27.02
C GLU A 10 1.32 -44.09 -27.81
N ARG A 11 2.00 -43.80 -28.93
CA ARG A 11 1.63 -42.68 -29.78
C ARG A 11 0.35 -43.01 -30.56
N SER A 12 -0.69 -42.20 -30.38
CA SER A 12 -1.89 -42.26 -31.22
C SER A 12 -1.65 -41.63 -32.59
N GLY A 13 -2.15 -42.28 -33.64
CA GLY A 13 -2.22 -41.70 -35.00
C GLY A 13 -3.39 -40.74 -35.21
N GLN A 14 -4.30 -40.63 -34.24
CA GLN A 14 -5.49 -39.78 -34.33
C GLN A 14 -5.19 -38.39 -33.74
N ARG A 15 -5.19 -37.39 -34.61
CA ARG A 15 -4.91 -36.00 -34.23
C ARG A 15 -6.03 -35.45 -33.35
N GLY A 16 -5.66 -34.87 -32.20
CA GLY A 16 -6.60 -34.23 -31.27
C GLY A 16 -7.30 -35.18 -30.30
N GLN A 17 -6.91 -36.46 -30.24
CA GLN A 17 -7.46 -37.44 -29.32
C GLN A 17 -6.36 -38.13 -28.50
N ALA A 18 -6.64 -38.35 -27.21
CA ALA A 18 -5.80 -39.13 -26.30
C ALA A 18 -6.69 -39.96 -25.37
N SER A 19 -6.23 -41.16 -25.01
CA SER A 19 -6.89 -42.04 -24.03
C SER A 19 -5.95 -42.31 -22.87
N LEU A 20 -6.48 -42.35 -21.65
CA LEU A 20 -5.76 -42.64 -20.42
C LEU A 20 -6.48 -43.77 -19.68
N ALA A 21 -5.76 -44.84 -19.37
CA ALA A 21 -6.23 -45.90 -18.48
C ALA A 21 -5.51 -45.79 -17.13
N VAL A 22 -6.26 -45.80 -16.04
CA VAL A 22 -5.72 -45.72 -14.67
C VAL A 22 -6.09 -46.99 -13.92
N ASP A 23 -5.10 -47.72 -13.45
CA ASP A 23 -5.32 -48.88 -12.57
C ASP A 23 -5.46 -48.41 -11.12
N LEU A 24 -6.67 -48.57 -10.56
CA LEU A 24 -6.99 -48.15 -9.19
C LEU A 24 -6.56 -49.17 -8.13
N ALA A 25 -6.22 -50.40 -8.52
CA ALA A 25 -5.72 -51.43 -7.63
C ALA A 25 -4.24 -51.22 -7.27
N VAL A 26 -3.50 -50.51 -8.13
CA VAL A 26 -2.08 -50.19 -7.90
C VAL A 26 -1.96 -48.89 -7.09
N ARG A 27 -1.28 -48.96 -5.94
CA ARG A 27 -0.97 -47.79 -5.10
C ARG A 27 0.52 -47.47 -5.18
N SER A 28 0.82 -46.18 -5.32
CA SER A 28 2.20 -45.71 -5.18
C SER A 28 2.71 -45.99 -3.76
N PRO A 29 3.98 -46.43 -3.58
CA PRO A 29 4.61 -46.50 -2.27
C PRO A 29 4.88 -45.11 -1.68
N HIS A 30 4.76 -44.05 -2.48
CA HIS A 30 4.96 -42.66 -2.07
C HIS A 30 3.62 -41.98 -1.80
N ARG A 31 3.54 -41.25 -0.69
CA ARG A 31 2.42 -40.34 -0.42
C ARG A 31 2.61 -39.04 -1.20
N VAL A 32 1.53 -38.48 -1.72
CA VAL A 32 1.52 -37.10 -2.21
C VAL A 32 1.78 -36.18 -1.02
N SER A 33 2.88 -35.44 -1.05
CA SER A 33 3.25 -34.53 0.03
C SER A 33 2.20 -33.42 0.15
N PRO A 34 1.69 -33.10 1.35
CA PRO A 34 0.79 -31.96 1.54
C PRO A 34 1.49 -30.61 1.27
N LEU A 35 2.83 -30.60 1.23
CA LEU A 35 3.64 -29.41 0.96
C LEU A 35 3.78 -29.11 -0.54
N LEU A 36 3.26 -29.97 -1.43
CA LEU A 36 3.33 -29.77 -2.88
C LEU A 36 2.71 -28.43 -3.33
N TYR A 37 1.75 -27.93 -2.55
CA TYR A 37 1.03 -26.68 -2.83
C TYR A 37 1.40 -25.52 -1.90
N GLY A 38 2.58 -25.59 -1.28
CA GLY A 38 3.12 -24.50 -0.49
C GLY A 38 3.10 -23.17 -1.26
N LYS A 39 2.87 -22.07 -0.53
CA LYS A 39 2.92 -20.72 -1.10
C LYS A 39 4.26 -20.09 -0.77
N PHE A 40 4.81 -19.37 -1.73
CA PHE A 40 5.98 -18.54 -1.56
C PHE A 40 5.55 -17.08 -1.43
N CYS A 41 6.17 -16.36 -0.51
CA CYS A 41 5.98 -14.93 -0.37
C CYS A 41 7.32 -14.26 -0.07
N GLU A 42 7.57 -13.15 -0.75
CA GLU A 42 8.76 -12.33 -0.60
C GLU A 42 8.35 -10.86 -0.64
N HIS A 43 9.21 -10.01 -0.10
CA HIS A 43 9.17 -8.55 -0.22
C HIS A 43 9.43 -8.10 -1.67
N LEU A 44 8.65 -8.60 -2.62
CA LEU A 44 8.74 -8.30 -4.03
C LEU A 44 7.48 -7.55 -4.47
N GLY A 45 7.69 -6.39 -5.09
CA GLY A 45 6.59 -5.51 -5.50
C GLY A 45 5.72 -5.13 -4.31
N PHE A 46 4.42 -5.46 -4.41
CA PHE A 46 3.40 -5.14 -3.40
C PHE A 46 2.79 -6.39 -2.76
N ASN A 47 3.51 -7.51 -2.78
CA ASN A 47 3.02 -8.75 -2.18
C ASN A 47 2.83 -8.60 -0.67
N ILE A 48 3.82 -8.01 0.00
CA ILE A 48 3.77 -7.72 1.44
C ILE A 48 3.14 -6.35 1.67
N TYR A 49 3.84 -5.28 1.31
CA TYR A 49 3.36 -3.92 1.54
C TYR A 49 2.23 -3.59 0.58
N GLN A 50 1.07 -3.17 1.13
CA GLN A 50 -0.15 -2.91 0.38
C GLN A 50 -0.78 -4.18 -0.24
N GLY A 51 -0.41 -5.35 0.30
CA GLY A 51 -0.94 -6.67 -0.06
C GLY A 51 -1.34 -7.44 1.20
N MET A 52 -0.39 -8.17 1.78
CA MET A 52 -0.61 -8.95 3.00
C MET A 52 -0.52 -8.11 4.29
N ASP A 53 0.32 -7.08 4.31
CA ASP A 53 0.42 -6.14 5.42
C ASP A 53 -0.84 -5.25 5.47
N ALA A 54 -1.41 -5.09 6.67
CA ALA A 54 -2.62 -4.34 6.90
C ALA A 54 -2.43 -2.81 6.85
N GLN A 55 -1.19 -2.33 6.80
CA GLN A 55 -0.88 -0.92 6.59
C GLN A 55 -1.45 -0.40 5.25
N ILE A 56 -2.31 0.61 5.32
CA ILE A 56 -2.99 1.20 4.16
C ILE A 56 -2.27 2.41 3.57
N LEU A 57 -1.37 3.05 4.33
CA LEU A 57 -0.59 4.19 3.87
C LEU A 57 0.68 3.71 3.16
N TYR A 58 1.03 4.39 2.08
CA TYR A 58 2.32 4.23 1.42
C TYR A 58 3.36 5.10 2.12
N ASN A 59 4.58 4.62 2.32
CA ASN A 59 5.63 5.38 3.01
C ASN A 59 5.17 6.03 4.34
N PRO A 60 4.57 5.26 5.29
CA PRO A 60 4.00 5.82 6.52
C PRO A 60 5.06 6.37 7.49
N THR A 61 6.34 6.03 7.28
CA THR A 61 7.45 6.52 8.12
C THR A 61 8.26 7.61 7.43
N PHE A 62 7.75 8.20 6.35
CA PHE A 62 8.39 9.27 5.59
C PHE A 62 9.84 8.96 5.21
N GLY A 63 10.13 7.70 4.87
CA GLY A 63 11.45 7.27 4.46
C GLY A 63 11.87 7.98 3.18
N GLN A 64 13.14 8.36 3.12
CA GLN A 64 13.75 8.86 1.90
C GLN A 64 13.83 7.73 0.86
N LEU A 65 13.21 7.97 -0.28
CA LEU A 65 13.20 7.06 -1.42
C LEU A 65 13.64 7.85 -2.64
N GLU A 66 14.72 7.41 -3.28
CA GLU A 66 15.09 7.95 -4.59
C GLU A 66 14.08 7.45 -5.64
N VAL A 67 13.26 8.38 -6.12
CA VAL A 67 12.22 8.11 -7.11
C VAL A 67 12.37 9.05 -8.30
N ASN A 68 12.13 8.51 -9.49
CA ASN A 68 12.01 9.31 -10.71
C ASN A 68 10.53 9.53 -11.05
N GLU A 69 10.25 10.42 -12.00
CA GLU A 69 8.88 10.74 -12.43
C GLU A 69 8.07 9.50 -12.85
N HIS A 70 8.72 8.52 -13.49
CA HIS A 70 8.05 7.29 -13.89
C HIS A 70 7.54 6.49 -12.69
N ARG A 71 8.31 6.40 -11.59
CA ARG A 71 7.84 5.78 -10.34
C ARG A 71 6.69 6.56 -9.71
N ILE A 72 6.74 7.90 -9.72
CA ILE A 72 5.67 8.75 -9.19
C ILE A 72 4.37 8.52 -9.96
N ARG A 73 4.44 8.47 -11.30
CA ARG A 73 3.29 8.19 -12.17
C ARG A 73 2.69 6.81 -11.90
N ARG A 74 3.51 5.77 -11.85
CA ARG A 74 3.04 4.40 -11.53
C ARG A 74 2.40 4.32 -10.15
N LEU A 75 2.93 5.05 -9.15
CA LEU A 75 2.31 5.13 -7.84
C LEU A 75 0.92 5.76 -7.91
N ALA A 76 0.78 6.89 -8.62
CA ALA A 76 -0.49 7.59 -8.79
C ALA A 76 -1.53 6.72 -9.49
N GLU A 77 -1.16 6.06 -10.60
CA GLU A 77 -2.02 5.13 -11.33
C GLU A 77 -2.51 3.98 -10.42
N ARG A 78 -1.60 3.38 -9.64
CA ARG A 78 -1.90 2.26 -8.74
C ARG A 78 -2.91 2.63 -7.66
N VAL A 79 -2.78 3.81 -7.07
CA VAL A 79 -3.75 4.27 -6.05
C VAL A 79 -5.03 4.82 -6.69
N GLY A 80 -5.18 4.74 -8.02
CA GLY A 80 -6.35 5.23 -8.74
C GLY A 80 -6.49 6.75 -8.70
N ARG A 81 -5.36 7.46 -8.54
CA ARG A 81 -5.36 8.92 -8.60
C ARG A 81 -5.46 9.34 -10.07
N PRO A 82 -6.43 10.18 -10.45
CA PRO A 82 -6.61 10.59 -11.86
C PRO A 82 -5.42 11.35 -12.43
N ASP A 83 -4.65 12.02 -11.57
CA ASP A 83 -3.52 12.85 -11.95
C ASP A 83 -2.37 12.75 -10.93
N ALA A 84 -1.16 12.46 -11.43
CA ALA A 84 0.07 12.37 -10.67
C ALA A 84 0.64 13.75 -10.30
N SER A 85 0.21 14.84 -10.96
CA SER A 85 0.76 16.19 -10.81
C SER A 85 0.85 16.64 -9.35
N ALA A 86 -0.16 16.37 -8.54
CA ALA A 86 -0.18 16.74 -7.14
C ALA A 86 0.87 16.00 -6.30
N VAL A 87 1.17 14.74 -6.63
CA VAL A 87 2.24 13.96 -5.97
C VAL A 87 3.60 14.45 -6.44
N THR A 88 3.77 14.70 -7.74
CA THR A 88 5.00 15.25 -8.30
C THR A 88 5.32 16.62 -7.72
N ALA A 89 4.35 17.54 -7.68
CA ALA A 89 4.52 18.87 -7.14
C ALA A 89 4.85 18.83 -5.64
N ALA A 90 4.10 18.04 -4.85
CA ALA A 90 4.41 17.90 -3.42
C ALA A 90 5.81 17.33 -3.19
N TYR A 91 6.22 16.31 -3.95
CA TYR A 91 7.55 15.72 -3.84
C TYR A 91 8.66 16.72 -4.22
N ALA A 92 8.48 17.49 -5.30
CA ALA A 92 9.40 18.54 -5.71
C ALA A 92 9.54 19.64 -4.64
N ASP A 93 8.47 19.90 -3.88
CA ASP A 93 8.46 20.85 -2.77
C ASP A 93 8.96 20.24 -1.44
N GLY A 94 9.45 19.00 -1.44
CA GLY A 94 10.05 18.35 -0.27
C GLY A 94 9.11 17.49 0.57
N ALA A 95 7.95 17.07 0.05
CA ALA A 95 7.19 15.99 0.68
C ALA A 95 7.87 14.63 0.47
N ALA A 96 7.75 13.76 1.46
CA ALA A 96 7.98 12.34 1.32
C ALA A 96 7.04 11.77 0.24
N ILE A 97 7.57 10.87 -0.58
CA ILE A 97 6.83 10.31 -1.71
C ILE A 97 5.49 9.67 -1.29
N GLY A 98 4.44 9.99 -2.04
CA GLY A 98 3.07 9.52 -1.82
C GLY A 98 2.20 10.48 -1.00
N TRP A 99 2.81 11.40 -0.26
CA TRP A 99 2.11 12.43 0.50
C TRP A 99 1.86 13.67 -0.34
N VAL A 100 0.67 14.26 -0.19
CA VAL A 100 0.25 15.50 -0.88
C VAL A 100 -0.33 16.49 0.11
N ARG A 101 -0.40 17.77 -0.28
CA ARG A 101 -1.12 18.80 0.46
C ARG A 101 -2.62 18.51 0.51
N VAL A 102 -3.24 18.85 1.64
CA VAL A 102 -4.68 18.81 1.88
C VAL A 102 -5.11 20.20 2.37
N GLY A 103 -6.26 20.69 1.88
CA GLY A 103 -6.77 22.03 2.16
C GLY A 103 -6.97 22.86 0.90
N GLN A 104 -7.53 24.06 1.04
CA GLN A 104 -7.67 25.02 -0.06
C GLN A 104 -6.39 25.87 -0.16
N GLY A 105 -5.62 25.71 -1.24
CA GLY A 105 -4.48 26.58 -1.57
C GLY A 105 -3.10 26.06 -1.14
N GLN A 106 -2.06 26.81 -1.53
CA GLN A 106 -0.63 26.58 -1.27
C GLN A 106 -0.22 26.91 0.19
N GLU A 107 -1.17 26.92 1.13
CA GLU A 107 -0.94 27.32 2.53
C GLU A 107 -0.17 26.27 3.34
N VAL A 108 0.12 25.11 2.76
CA VAL A 108 0.94 24.07 3.36
C VAL A 108 2.36 24.18 2.82
N VAL A 109 3.30 24.58 3.67
CA VAL A 109 4.73 24.63 3.32
C VAL A 109 5.34 23.27 3.65
N LEU A 110 5.93 22.63 2.65
CA LEU A 110 6.61 21.34 2.80
C LEU A 110 8.12 21.59 2.93
N SER A 111 8.79 20.72 3.67
CA SER A 111 10.24 20.79 3.81
C SER A 111 10.85 19.39 3.93
N PRO A 112 11.98 19.14 3.24
CA PRO A 112 12.74 17.90 3.41
C PRO A 112 13.52 17.85 4.74
N ASP A 113 13.54 18.94 5.51
CA ASP A 113 14.16 18.99 6.83
C ASP A 113 13.41 18.07 7.81
N THR A 114 14.11 17.06 8.32
CA THR A 114 13.55 16.03 9.20
C THR A 114 14.02 16.15 10.65
N GLY A 115 14.76 17.21 10.99
CA GLY A 115 15.39 17.34 12.31
C GLY A 115 16.44 16.24 12.59
N PRO A 116 16.74 15.96 13.88
CA PRO A 116 17.89 15.13 14.27
C PRO A 116 17.75 13.63 13.94
N HIS A 117 16.58 13.17 13.51
CA HIS A 117 16.29 11.75 13.25
C HIS A 117 16.28 11.37 11.76
N GLY A 118 17.00 12.13 10.92
CA GLY A 118 17.65 11.60 9.71
C GLY A 118 16.75 10.90 8.69
N GLY A 119 15.89 11.66 8.01
CA GLY A 119 15.23 11.20 6.78
C GLY A 119 14.04 10.26 6.97
N ARG A 120 13.48 10.18 8.20
CA ARG A 120 12.27 9.40 8.52
C ARG A 120 11.20 10.24 9.22
N ALA A 121 11.07 11.49 8.80
CA ALA A 121 10.04 12.41 9.27
C ALA A 121 9.60 13.29 8.10
N GLN A 122 8.47 13.96 8.26
CA GLN A 122 8.04 15.03 7.36
C GLN A 122 7.83 16.28 8.19
N ARG A 123 8.51 17.38 7.83
CA ARG A 123 8.15 18.70 8.33
C ARG A 123 7.15 19.34 7.37
N PHE A 124 6.10 19.91 7.91
CA PHE A 124 5.22 20.80 7.18
C PHE A 124 4.71 21.89 8.10
N GLU A 125 4.32 23.02 7.52
CA GLU A 125 3.78 24.17 8.23
C GLU A 125 2.48 24.61 7.57
N THR A 126 1.60 25.20 8.37
CA THR A 126 0.28 25.67 7.95
C THR A 126 0.08 27.12 8.42
N PRO A 127 0.80 28.11 7.85
CA PRO A 127 0.90 29.48 8.40
C PRO A 127 -0.44 30.24 8.46
N GLY A 128 -1.47 29.78 7.76
CA GLY A 128 -2.83 30.32 7.78
C GLY A 128 -3.90 29.30 8.20
N GLY A 129 -3.50 28.13 8.72
CA GLY A 129 -4.42 27.06 9.08
C GLY A 129 -5.33 27.47 10.24
N SER A 130 -6.62 27.24 10.08
CA SER A 130 -7.61 27.39 11.15
C SER A 130 -8.54 26.19 11.20
N ALA A 131 -9.35 26.08 12.26
CA ALA A 131 -10.38 25.03 12.35
C ALA A 131 -11.36 25.08 11.15
N ASP A 132 -11.64 26.27 10.62
CA ASP A 132 -12.54 26.46 9.47
C ASP A 132 -11.85 26.28 8.11
N ARG A 133 -10.51 26.38 8.08
CA ARG A 133 -9.68 26.19 6.88
C ARG A 133 -8.49 25.29 7.25
N PRO A 134 -8.73 23.99 7.49
CA PRO A 134 -7.66 23.09 7.87
C PRO A 134 -6.71 22.87 6.69
N GLY A 135 -5.42 23.06 6.96
CA GLY A 135 -4.33 22.69 6.07
C GLY A 135 -3.59 21.47 6.61
N GLY A 136 -3.02 20.66 5.74
CA GLY A 136 -2.21 19.52 6.16
C GLY A 136 -1.67 18.69 5.02
N ILE A 137 -1.34 17.44 5.33
CA ILE A 137 -0.89 16.46 4.35
C ILE A 137 -1.76 15.20 4.42
N GLY A 138 -1.84 14.47 3.31
CA GLY A 138 -2.60 13.23 3.25
C GLY A 138 -2.23 12.38 2.05
N GLN A 139 -2.85 11.21 1.98
CA GLN A 139 -2.68 10.27 0.87
C GLN A 139 -4.02 9.90 0.26
N TRP A 140 -4.01 9.73 -1.06
CA TRP A 140 -5.13 9.11 -1.77
C TRP A 140 -4.96 7.59 -1.68
N THR A 141 -5.93 6.90 -1.10
CA THR A 141 -5.90 5.44 -0.96
C THR A 141 -7.30 4.84 -0.99
N TYR A 142 -7.40 3.57 -1.37
CA TYR A 142 -8.64 2.81 -1.28
C TYR A 142 -8.78 2.23 0.12
N LEU A 143 -9.83 2.63 0.82
CA LEU A 143 -10.17 2.05 2.10
C LEU A 143 -10.72 0.63 1.89
N PRO A 144 -10.23 -0.41 2.61
CA PRO A 144 -10.71 -1.78 2.49
C PRO A 144 -12.05 -1.97 3.21
N LEU A 145 -13.06 -1.20 2.81
CA LEU A 145 -14.39 -1.15 3.44
C LEU A 145 -15.13 -2.50 3.41
N HIS A 146 -14.70 -3.43 2.55
CA HIS A 146 -15.20 -4.80 2.49
C HIS A 146 -14.62 -5.72 3.59
N ARG A 147 -13.53 -5.31 4.26
CA ARG A 147 -12.86 -6.10 5.32
C ARG A 147 -13.09 -5.55 6.71
N THR A 148 -13.16 -4.24 6.85
CA THR A 148 -13.27 -3.57 8.15
C THR A 148 -14.05 -2.26 8.03
N ARG A 149 -14.62 -1.84 9.17
CA ARG A 149 -15.26 -0.53 9.35
C ARG A 149 -14.50 0.38 10.32
N GLY A 150 -13.46 -0.14 10.99
CA GLY A 150 -12.64 0.60 11.95
C GLY A 150 -11.19 0.73 11.47
N TYR A 151 -10.58 1.87 11.81
CA TYR A 151 -9.19 2.19 11.49
C TYR A 151 -8.49 2.68 12.76
N GLU A 152 -7.26 2.22 12.96
CA GLU A 152 -6.38 2.71 14.02
C GLU A 152 -5.34 3.65 13.43
N PHE A 153 -5.13 4.78 14.10
CA PHE A 153 -4.12 5.76 13.72
C PHE A 153 -3.05 5.82 14.80
N ARG A 154 -1.79 5.89 14.38
CA ARG A 154 -0.65 6.17 15.25
C ARG A 154 0.19 7.25 14.61
N LEU A 155 0.45 8.32 15.37
CA LEU A 155 1.32 9.42 14.97
C LEU A 155 2.38 9.60 16.05
N ALA A 156 3.64 9.73 15.62
CA ALA A 156 4.71 10.26 16.44
C ALA A 156 5.11 11.60 15.81
N GLY A 157 4.99 12.69 16.56
CA GLY A 157 5.19 14.04 16.06
C GLY A 157 5.74 14.97 17.12
N ARG A 158 6.30 16.10 16.65
CA ARG A 158 6.70 17.24 17.47
C ARG A 158 6.11 18.49 16.83
N THR A 159 5.72 19.45 17.65
CA THR A 159 5.16 20.72 17.18
C THR A 159 6.07 21.87 17.62
N ALA A 160 6.15 22.92 16.81
CA ALA A 160 6.91 24.12 17.17
C ALA A 160 6.12 25.00 18.16
N GLN A 161 4.79 24.91 18.11
CA GLN A 161 3.85 25.60 18.98
C GLN A 161 2.71 24.62 19.33
N PRO A 162 2.03 24.77 20.48
CA PRO A 162 0.84 23.98 20.79
C PRO A 162 -0.20 24.08 19.68
N CYS A 163 -0.68 22.93 19.19
CA CYS A 163 -1.71 22.87 18.16
C CYS A 163 -2.55 21.60 18.31
N GLU A 164 -3.72 21.59 17.68
CA GLU A 164 -4.52 20.39 17.51
C GLU A 164 -4.25 19.75 16.15
N VAL A 165 -4.11 18.43 16.12
CA VAL A 165 -3.94 17.66 14.89
C VAL A 165 -5.11 16.68 14.74
N GLU A 166 -5.73 16.70 13.57
CA GLU A 166 -6.76 15.73 13.21
C GLU A 166 -6.18 14.61 12.34
N LEU A 167 -6.49 13.36 12.71
CA LEU A 167 -6.20 12.18 11.92
C LEU A 167 -7.53 11.54 11.53
N ALA A 168 -7.82 11.53 10.23
CA ALA A 168 -9.07 10.99 9.73
C ALA A 168 -8.89 10.34 8.36
N PRO A 169 -9.66 9.28 8.05
CA PRO A 169 -9.91 8.92 6.67
C PRO A 169 -10.80 10.02 6.06
N GLY A 170 -10.17 10.97 5.36
CA GLY A 170 -10.91 12.03 4.68
C GLY A 170 -11.74 11.49 3.52
N ARG A 171 -12.95 12.04 3.32
CA ARG A 171 -13.60 11.97 2.00
C ARG A 171 -13.08 13.10 1.12
N ARG A 172 -13.14 12.91 -0.20
CA ARG A 172 -12.83 13.94 -1.21
C ARG A 172 -13.49 15.27 -0.82
N PRO A 173 -12.85 16.45 -1.01
CA PRO A 173 -13.47 17.74 -0.73
C PRO A 173 -14.88 17.82 -1.34
N GLY A 174 -15.90 18.10 -0.52
CA GLY A 174 -17.32 18.18 -0.93
C GLY A 174 -18.25 17.05 -0.43
N ALA A 175 -17.75 16.03 0.26
CA ALA A 175 -18.60 14.99 0.84
C ALA A 175 -18.79 15.18 2.36
N GLN A 176 -20.00 14.92 2.87
CA GLN A 176 -20.32 15.07 4.29
C GLN A 176 -19.42 14.19 5.19
N PRO A 177 -18.97 14.71 6.35
CA PRO A 177 -18.06 14.02 7.27
C PRO A 177 -18.75 12.82 7.94
N VAL A 178 -18.00 11.72 8.10
CA VAL A 178 -18.38 10.59 8.95
C VAL A 178 -17.74 10.83 10.31
N ARG A 179 -18.57 11.02 11.35
CA ARG A 179 -18.13 11.39 12.70
C ARG A 179 -17.55 10.18 13.44
N THR A 180 -16.23 10.06 13.47
CA THR A 180 -15.50 9.33 14.52
C THR A 180 -14.18 10.05 14.75
N TRP A 181 -14.02 10.62 15.95
CA TRP A 181 -12.92 11.51 16.30
C TRP A 181 -12.07 10.87 17.39
N THR A 182 -10.75 10.93 17.24
CA THR A 182 -9.81 10.72 18.35
C THR A 182 -8.94 11.97 18.42
N ARG A 183 -9.17 12.82 19.43
CA ARG A 183 -8.33 13.99 19.70
C ARG A 183 -7.10 13.56 20.49
N TRP A 184 -5.94 14.06 20.10
CA TRP A 184 -4.70 13.90 20.84
C TRP A 184 -4.22 15.30 21.27
N PRO A 185 -4.12 15.59 22.58
CA PRO A 185 -3.38 16.75 23.03
C PRO A 185 -1.88 16.51 22.76
N CYS A 186 -1.24 17.46 22.08
CA CYS A 186 0.21 17.50 21.90
C CYS A 186 0.87 18.27 23.06
#